data_AF-A0A1G1MJL3-F1
#
_entry.id   AF-A0A1G1MJL3-F1
#
_cell.length_a   1.000
_cell.length_b   1.000
_cell.length_c   1.000
_cell.angle_alpha   90.00
_cell.angle_beta   90.00
_cell.angle_gamma   90.00
#
_symmetry.space_group_name_H-M   'P 1'
#
loop_
_entity.id
_entity.type
_entity.pdbx_description
1 polymer ?
#
loop_
_entity_poly.entity_id
_entity_poly.type
_entity_poly.pdbx_seq_one_letter_code
_entity_poly.pdbx_strand_id
1 'polypeptide(L)' 'MGEGVTLIDSAKETVAEVRGMLMGQDLLCDQHLKPRYRFFVTDEADHFTQLGEQFLGRSIRSVERVNYRYAS' A
#
# COMPACT_ATOMS: atom_id res chain seq x y z
N MET A 1 -17.69 -21.52 -2.12
CA MET A 1 -17.15 -21.35 -3.48
C MET A 1 -17.56 -22.58 -4.27
N GLY A 2 -18.26 -22.42 -5.39
CA GLY A 2 -18.74 -23.55 -6.20
C GLY A 2 -17.79 -23.88 -7.36
N GLU A 3 -17.88 -25.11 -7.87
CA GLU A 3 -17.20 -25.52 -9.11
C GLU A 3 -17.61 -24.57 -10.25
N GLY A 4 -16.69 -23.73 -10.70
CA GLY A 4 -16.89 -22.77 -11.79
C GLY A 4 -16.72 -21.30 -11.41
N VAL A 5 -16.58 -20.96 -10.13
CA VAL A 5 -16.28 -19.58 -9.72
C VAL A 5 -14.78 -19.40 -9.55
N THR A 6 -14.18 -18.58 -10.42
CA THR A 6 -12.78 -18.15 -10.28
C THR A 6 -12.74 -16.87 -9.46
N LEU A 7 -11.94 -16.85 -8.40
CA LEU A 7 -11.64 -15.62 -7.66
C LEU A 7 -10.54 -14.87 -8.38
N ILE A 8 -10.82 -13.63 -8.72
CA ILE A 8 -9.85 -12.71 -9.29
C ILE A 8 -9.41 -11.76 -8.18
N ASP A 9 -8.09 -11.66 -7.99
CA ASP A 9 -7.46 -10.74 -7.05
C ASP A 9 -6.96 -9.52 -7.81
N SER A 10 -7.76 -8.44 -7.78
CA SER A 10 -7.42 -7.19 -8.45
C SER A 10 -6.17 -6.52 -7.87
N ALA A 11 -5.80 -6.82 -6.62
CA ALA A 11 -4.58 -6.28 -6.02
C ALA A 11 -3.33 -6.87 -6.69
N LYS A 12 -3.34 -8.18 -7.00
CA LYS A 12 -2.25 -8.83 -7.74
C LYS A 12 -2.07 -8.24 -9.13
N GLU A 13 -3.16 -8.01 -9.84
CA GLU A 13 -3.12 -7.40 -11.17
C GLU A 13 -2.57 -5.97 -11.11
N THR A 14 -3.03 -5.17 -10.15
CA THR A 14 -2.53 -3.80 -9.92
C THR A 14 -1.01 -3.79 -9.65
N VAL A 15 -0.50 -4.74 -8.87
CA VAL A 15 0.94 -4.87 -8.61
C VAL A 15 1.72 -5.22 -9.87
N ALA A 16 1.19 -6.11 -10.72
CA ALA A 16 1.83 -6.49 -11.98
C ALA A 16 1.94 -5.29 -12.93
N GLU A 17 0.86 -4.51 -13.08
CA GLU A 17 0.81 -3.32 -13.92
C GLU A 17 1.76 -2.22 -13.43
N VAL A 18 1.76 -1.91 -12.13
CA VAL A 18 2.68 -0.91 -11.55
C VAL A 18 4.15 -1.31 -11.74
N ARG A 19 4.48 -2.60 -11.56
CA ARG A 19 5.84 -3.10 -11.82
C ARG A 19 6.22 -2.91 -13.28
N GLY A 20 5.33 -3.24 -14.22
CA GLY A 20 5.57 -3.06 -15.65
C GLY A 20 5.84 -1.59 -16.02
N MET A 21 5.01 -0.67 -15.51
CA MET A 21 5.18 0.77 -15.73
C MET A 21 6.53 1.29 -15.20
N LEU A 22 6.90 0.94 -13.97
CA LEU A 22 8.17 1.39 -13.37
C LEU A 22 9.39 0.83 -14.12
N MET A 23 9.34 -0.44 -14.56
CA MET A 23 10.41 -1.04 -15.37
C MET A 23 10.53 -0.36 -16.74
N GLY A 24 9.41 -0.09 -17.42
CA GLY A 24 9.41 0.54 -18.74
C GLY A 24 9.87 1.99 -18.74
N GLN A 25 9.80 2.68 -17.59
CA GLN A 25 10.22 4.07 -17.41
C GLN A 25 11.58 4.22 -16.70
N ASP A 26 12.28 3.12 -16.41
CA ASP A 26 13.54 3.13 -15.64
C ASP A 26 13.43 3.81 -14.26
N LEU A 27 12.30 3.56 -13.57
CA LEU A 27 11.97 4.14 -12.26
C LEU A 27 12.06 3.13 -11.11
N LEU A 28 12.70 1.98 -11.33
CA LEU A 28 12.95 1.03 -10.25
C LEU A 28 13.92 1.62 -9.24
N CYS A 29 13.62 1.43 -7.95
CA CYS A 29 14.53 1.81 -6.88
C CYS A 29 15.74 0.88 -6.85
N ASP A 30 16.89 1.40 -6.42
CA ASP A 30 18.07 0.59 -6.12
C ASP A 30 17.74 -0.42 -5.01
N GLN A 31 17.99 -1.69 -5.31
CA GLN A 31 17.78 -2.83 -4.41
C GLN A 31 18.60 -2.77 -3.11
N HIS A 32 19.68 -1.99 -3.09
CA HIS A 32 20.53 -1.79 -1.91
C HIS A 32 19.94 -0.75 -0.94
N LEU A 33 18.96 0.04 -1.38
CA LEU A 33 18.29 1.02 -0.52
C LEU A 33 17.25 0.35 0.37
N LYS A 34 17.28 0.71 1.65
CA LYS A 34 16.26 0.25 2.60
C LYS A 34 14.92 0.92 2.28
N PRO A 35 13.83 0.16 2.07
CA PRO A 35 12.54 0.74 1.78
C PRO A 35 12.02 1.57 2.96
N ARG A 36 11.38 2.69 2.65
CA ARG A 36 10.75 3.59 3.64
C ARG A 36 9.24 3.59 3.40
N TYR A 37 8.49 3.03 4.36
CA TYR A 37 7.03 3.02 4.34
C TYR A 37 6.51 4.11 5.29
N ARG A 38 5.62 4.97 4.80
CA ARG A 38 4.89 5.99 5.58
C ARG A 38 3.42 5.88 5.22
N PHE A 39 2.57 5.77 6.23
CA PHE A 39 1.12 5.68 6.05
C PHE A 39 0.49 6.99 6.51
N PHE A 40 -0.43 7.51 5.71
CA PHE A 40 -1.14 8.75 6.00
C PHE A 40 -2.63 8.46 6.03
N VAL A 41 -3.30 8.92 7.08
CA VAL A 41 -4.75 8.73 7.28
C VAL A 41 -5.41 10.06 7.57
N THR A 42 -6.67 10.22 7.18
CA THR A 42 -7.44 11.43 7.53
C THR A 42 -8.08 11.35 8.91
N ASP A 43 -8.27 10.13 9.38
CA ASP A 43 -9.00 9.82 10.61
C ASP A 43 -8.05 9.24 11.67
N GLU A 44 -8.55 8.39 12.57
CA GLU A 44 -7.80 7.83 13.68
C GLU A 44 -6.66 6.89 13.25
N ALA A 45 -5.43 7.26 13.59
CA ALA A 45 -4.22 6.51 13.26
C ALA A 45 -4.12 5.17 13.99
N ASP A 46 -4.64 5.08 15.21
CA ASP A 46 -4.52 3.87 16.04
C ASP A 46 -5.35 2.73 15.48
N HIS A 47 -6.60 3.00 15.10
CA HIS A 47 -7.47 2.00 14.46
C HIS A 47 -6.88 1.51 13.12
N PHE A 48 -6.33 2.42 12.31
CA PHE A 48 -5.66 2.04 11.07
C PHE A 48 -4.43 1.16 11.32
N THR A 49 -3.62 1.47 12.34
CA THR A 49 -2.43 0.70 12.69
C THR A 49 -2.80 -0.73 13.03
N GLN A 50 -3.79 -0.93 13.90
CA GLN A 50 -4.22 -2.27 14.33
C GLN A 50 -4.70 -3.11 13.14
N LEU A 51 -5.58 -2.55 12.30
CA LEU A 51 -6.10 -3.26 11.14
C LEU A 51 -4.99 -3.53 10.11
N GLY A 52 -4.18 -2.52 9.80
CA GLY A 52 -3.12 -2.61 8.80
C GLY A 52 -2.06 -3.65 9.16
N GLU A 53 -1.68 -3.76 10.43
CA GLU A 53 -0.74 -4.80 10.88
C GLU A 53 -1.28 -6.21 10.69
N GLN A 54 -2.58 -6.43 10.94
CA GLN A 54 -3.24 -7.72 10.68
C GLN A 54 -3.27 -8.05 9.19
N PHE A 55 -3.54 -7.07 8.32
CA PHE A 55 -3.55 -7.26 6.87
C PHE A 55 -2.15 -7.46 6.29
N LEU A 56 -1.14 -6.75 6.79
CA LEU A 56 0.23 -6.78 6.25
C LEU A 56 1.10 -7.88 6.87
N GLY A 57 0.69 -8.46 8.00
CA GLY A 57 1.48 -9.46 8.73
C GLY A 57 2.80 -8.93 9.29
N ARG A 58 2.94 -7.60 9.47
CA ARG A 58 4.15 -6.93 9.98
C ARG A 58 3.80 -5.63 10.69
N SER A 59 4.66 -5.21 11.61
CA SER A 59 4.48 -3.96 12.35
C SER A 59 4.46 -2.73 11.45
N ILE A 60 3.53 -1.81 11.68
CA ILE A 60 3.49 -0.49 11.05
C ILE A 60 4.10 0.52 12.03
N ARG A 61 5.26 1.08 11.66
CA ARG A 61 6.01 1.98 12.56
C ARG A 61 5.66 3.45 12.44
N SER A 62 4.96 3.85 11.38
CA SER A 62 4.73 5.27 11.05
C SER A 62 3.37 5.43 10.38
N VAL A 63 2.41 5.91 11.16
CA VAL A 63 1.10 6.37 10.70
C VAL A 63 0.93 7.82 11.15
N GLU A 64 0.63 8.69 10.21
CA GLU A 64 0.41 10.12 10.47
C GLU A 64 -1.02 10.50 10.09
N ARG A 65 -1.73 11.14 11.03
CA ARG A 65 -3.02 11.75 10.71
C ARG A 65 -2.79 13.07 10.00
N VAL A 66 -3.27 13.19 8.76
CA VAL A 66 -3.16 14.39 7.93
C VAL A 66 -4.53 15.01 7.71
N ASN A 67 -4.59 16.34 7.82
CA ASN A 67 -5.77 17.11 7.46
C ASN A 67 -5.54 17.76 6.09
N TYR A 68 -6.36 17.41 5.10
CA TYR A 68 -6.39 18.13 3.84
C TYR A 68 -7.14 19.45 4.03
N ARG A 69 -6.46 20.49 4.53
CA ARG A 69 -6.95 21.87 4.36
C ARG A 69 -6.36 22.42 3.08
N TYR A 70 -7.23 22.79 2.14
CA TYR A 70 -6.83 23.67 1.04
C TYR A 70 -6.33 24.98 1.65
N ALA A 71 -5.14 25.43 1.26
CA ALA A 71 -4.71 26.79 1.50
C ALA A 71 -5.60 27.69 0.64
N SER A 72 -6.51 28.43 1.30
CA SER A 72 -7.27 29.54 0.70
C SER A 72 -6.37 30.76 0.52
#